data_AF-A0ABD2WYQ4-F1
#
_entry.id   AF-A0ABD2WYQ4-F1
#
_cell.length_a   1.000
_cell.length_b   1.000
_cell.length_c   1.000
_cell.angle_alpha   90.00
_cell.angle_beta   90.00
_cell.angle_gamma   90.00
#
_symmetry.space_group_name_H-M   'P 1'
#
loop_
_entity.id
_entity.type
_entity.pdbx_description
1 polymer ?
#
loop_
_entity_poly.entity_id
_entity_poly.type
_entity_poly.pdbx_seq_one_letter_code
_entity_poly.pdbx_strand_id
1 'polypeptide(L)'
;MTRCPRFAQEYRSFMKTYIELGHMTEIPRHQVECRHPAHYIPHHGIWQVSDHGPRLRVVFDASRPTSSGVSLNDVMCRGPKLQRDIWLVLLRWRQHRIAFCTDVQMMYRQIRIDERDVDWQRTLWSPCAAEPARHYRLNTVTYGTTCAPYLALRTIQQLCTDEGARFPAAQHAILNDRYVDDILSGGPDLVTARELRDELTQLMKAGGFTLRKWVANDPHLLEELDADDCLRPAWVLFTDEDPVKELGVAWNPQRDTLSLRHATSNREPRSKREVLAALTRIYDPCGWVAPATLLVKMLVQDLWRAHLDWDDELPDNAIREWAAIRQGLDRLPEVSIPRWTQLTPTSTSATIHVFADASRRAMAAVAYLRHQLAITSS
;
A
#
# COMPACT_ATOMS: atom_id res chain seq x y z
N MET A 1 -1.24 12.20 -30.23
CA MET A 1 -1.52 13.01 -29.01
C MET A 1 -2.59 14.09 -29.21
N THR A 2 -3.32 14.11 -30.33
CA THR A 2 -4.32 15.15 -30.66
C THR A 2 -5.74 14.88 -30.11
N ARG A 3 -6.02 13.66 -29.64
CA ARG A 3 -7.37 13.25 -29.20
C ARG A 3 -7.72 13.62 -27.75
N CYS A 4 -6.74 13.90 -26.89
CA CYS A 4 -6.97 14.30 -25.49
C CYS A 4 -5.85 15.24 -24.99
N PRO A 5 -6.04 16.57 -25.07
CA PRO A 5 -5.01 17.56 -24.71
C PRO A 5 -4.52 17.44 -23.27
N ARG A 6 -5.44 17.21 -22.31
CA ARG A 6 -5.11 17.04 -20.90
C ARG A 6 -4.20 15.84 -20.67
N PHE A 7 -4.51 14.69 -21.27
CA PHE A 7 -3.69 13.48 -21.16
C PHE A 7 -2.26 13.76 -21.67
N ALA A 8 -2.13 14.41 -22.82
CA ALA A 8 -0.82 14.73 -23.39
C ALA A 8 -0.01 15.71 -22.51
N GLN A 9 -0.67 16.70 -21.90
CA GLN A 9 -0.03 17.64 -20.99
C GLN A 9 0.48 16.96 -19.72
N GLU A 10 -0.36 16.16 -19.05
CA GLU A 10 0.02 15.40 -17.85
C GLU A 10 1.17 14.43 -18.14
N TYR A 11 1.14 13.77 -19.30
CA TYR A 11 2.19 12.84 -19.71
C TYR A 11 3.53 13.56 -19.93
N ARG A 12 3.49 14.70 -20.63
CA ARG A 12 4.68 15.54 -20.82
C ARG A 12 5.24 16.04 -19.50
N SER A 13 4.36 16.50 -18.60
CA SER A 13 4.78 16.96 -17.27
C SER A 13 5.46 15.82 -16.51
N PHE A 14 4.88 14.63 -16.52
CA PHE A 14 5.48 13.46 -15.89
C PHE A 14 6.89 13.17 -16.44
N MET A 15 7.02 13.07 -17.77
CA MET A 15 8.30 12.73 -18.40
C MET A 15 9.35 13.83 -18.17
N LYS A 16 8.94 15.09 -18.21
CA LYS A 16 9.81 16.24 -17.89
C LYS A 16 10.35 16.13 -16.46
N THR A 17 9.47 15.97 -15.47
CA THR A 17 9.86 15.80 -14.07
C THR A 17 10.75 14.56 -13.87
N TYR A 18 10.48 13.47 -14.58
CA TYR A 18 11.29 12.25 -14.50
C TYR A 18 12.73 12.45 -15.04
N ILE A 19 12.91 13.30 -16.06
CA ILE A 19 14.25 13.73 -16.54
C ILE A 19 14.91 14.69 -15.55
N GLU A 20 14.19 15.72 -15.09
CA GLU A 20 14.73 16.76 -14.20
C GLU A 20 15.23 16.19 -12.87
N LEU A 21 14.56 15.16 -12.35
CA LEU A 21 14.98 14.44 -11.15
C LEU A 21 16.11 13.43 -11.41
N GLY A 22 16.59 13.31 -12.64
CA GLY A 22 17.65 12.36 -13.02
C GLY A 22 17.22 10.89 -13.02
N HIS A 23 15.93 10.59 -12.87
CA HIS A 23 15.42 9.23 -12.92
C HIS A 23 15.51 8.61 -14.32
N MET A 24 15.58 9.45 -15.36
CA MET A 24 16.01 9.04 -16.70
C MET A 24 16.92 10.07 -17.37
N THR A 25 17.83 9.60 -18.21
CA THR A 25 18.78 10.44 -18.94
C THR A 25 18.77 10.13 -20.43
N GLU A 26 18.90 11.17 -21.26
CA GLU A 26 18.98 11.01 -22.72
C GLU A 26 20.29 10.30 -23.08
N ILE A 27 20.21 9.31 -23.97
CA ILE A 27 21.37 8.56 -24.45
C ILE A 27 21.97 9.31 -25.64
N PRO A 28 23.27 9.66 -25.61
CA PRO A 28 23.94 10.26 -26.76
C PRO A 28 23.91 9.34 -27.98
N ARG A 29 23.73 9.90 -29.19
CA ARG A 29 23.61 9.12 -30.45
C ARG A 29 24.72 8.09 -30.63
N HIS A 30 25.97 8.46 -30.35
CA HIS A 30 27.11 7.55 -30.48
C HIS A 30 26.97 6.28 -29.61
N GLN A 31 26.35 6.36 -28.43
CA GLN A 31 26.13 5.20 -27.55
C GLN A 31 24.92 4.35 -27.94
N VAL A 32 23.96 4.95 -28.66
CA VAL A 32 22.86 4.21 -29.28
C VAL A 32 23.38 3.36 -30.45
N GLU A 33 24.33 3.92 -31.21
CA GLU A 33 24.95 3.27 -32.37
C GLU A 33 25.99 2.20 -31.99
N CYS A 34 26.59 2.30 -30.81
CA CYS A 34 27.39 1.22 -30.22
C CYS A 34 26.50 -0.01 -30.00
N ARG A 35 26.79 -1.13 -30.69
CA ARG A 35 26.03 -2.40 -30.66
C ARG A 35 26.16 -3.19 -29.35
N HIS A 36 26.12 -2.52 -28.20
CA HIS A 36 25.99 -3.21 -26.92
C HIS A 36 24.56 -3.76 -26.75
N PRO A 37 24.40 -4.96 -26.15
CA PRO A 37 23.08 -5.49 -25.83
C PRO A 37 22.28 -4.48 -25.00
N ALA A 38 21.03 -4.25 -25.40
CA ALA A 38 20.14 -3.32 -24.72
C ALA A 38 18.69 -3.75 -24.90
N HIS A 39 17.82 -3.32 -23.98
CA HIS A 39 16.39 -3.60 -24.04
C HIS A 39 15.58 -2.30 -23.86
N TYR A 40 14.52 -2.16 -24.65
CA TYR A 40 13.61 -1.01 -24.62
C TYR A 40 12.28 -1.38 -23.97
N ILE A 41 12.01 -0.77 -22.83
CA ILE A 41 10.77 -0.93 -22.08
C ILE A 41 9.74 0.07 -22.62
N PRO A 42 8.64 -0.41 -23.23
CA PRO A 42 7.55 0.46 -23.66
C PRO A 42 6.85 1.06 -22.45
N HIS A 43 6.22 2.22 -22.65
CA HIS A 43 5.49 2.90 -21.59
C HIS A 43 4.18 3.49 -22.11
N HIS A 44 3.19 3.56 -21.24
CA HIS A 44 1.87 4.12 -21.54
C HIS A 44 1.26 4.78 -20.31
N GLY A 45 0.22 5.58 -20.52
CA GLY A 45 -0.42 6.36 -19.45
C GLY A 45 -1.80 5.80 -19.13
N ILE A 46 -2.13 5.74 -17.85
CA ILE A 46 -3.45 5.36 -17.35
C ILE A 46 -3.99 6.46 -16.44
N TRP A 47 -5.31 6.67 -16.46
CA TRP A 47 -5.97 7.52 -15.48
C TRP A 47 -6.16 6.73 -14.19
N GLN A 48 -5.65 7.27 -13.10
CA GLN A 48 -5.92 6.78 -11.76
C GLN A 48 -6.84 7.77 -11.06
N VAL A 49 -7.97 7.28 -10.54
CA VAL A 49 -8.86 8.08 -9.70
C VAL A 49 -8.18 8.26 -8.35
N SER A 50 -7.97 9.52 -7.93
CA SER A 50 -7.56 9.85 -6.57
C SER A 50 -8.58 10.77 -5.91
N ASP A 51 -8.40 11.02 -4.62
CA ASP A 51 -9.30 11.86 -3.82
C ASP A 51 -9.33 13.33 -4.33
N HIS A 52 -8.33 13.76 -5.10
CA HIS A 52 -8.26 15.09 -5.75
C HIS A 52 -8.61 15.06 -7.26
N GLY A 53 -9.26 13.99 -7.73
CA GLY A 53 -9.65 13.80 -9.12
C GLY A 53 -8.70 12.88 -9.92
N PRO A 54 -8.97 12.66 -11.22
CA PRO A 54 -8.18 11.75 -12.03
C PRO A 54 -6.77 12.32 -12.28
N ARG A 55 -5.75 11.58 -11.85
CA ARG A 55 -4.33 11.88 -12.10
C ARG A 55 -3.74 10.85 -13.06
N LEU A 56 -2.87 11.31 -13.95
CA LEU A 56 -2.19 10.41 -14.88
C LEU A 56 -1.06 9.65 -14.17
N ARG A 57 -0.99 8.34 -14.37
CA ARG A 57 0.17 7.51 -14.03
C ARG A 57 0.78 6.94 -15.29
N VAL A 58 2.11 7.08 -15.44
CA VAL A 58 2.86 6.41 -16.51
C VAL A 58 3.32 5.05 -16.01
N VAL A 59 3.01 4.02 -16.80
CA VAL A 59 3.35 2.61 -16.57
C VAL A 59 4.47 2.24 -17.54
N PHE A 60 5.56 1.67 -17.01
CA PHE A 60 6.60 1.03 -17.79
C PHE A 60 6.31 -0.47 -17.86
N ASP A 61 6.14 -1.00 -19.06
CA ASP A 61 5.65 -2.36 -19.30
C ASP A 61 6.80 -3.29 -19.70
N ALA A 62 7.48 -3.83 -18.68
CA ALA A 62 8.55 -4.81 -18.85
C ALA A 62 8.05 -6.24 -19.15
N SER A 63 6.72 -6.44 -19.20
CA SER A 63 6.09 -7.72 -19.53
C SER A 63 5.77 -7.84 -21.01
N ARG A 64 6.00 -6.80 -21.82
CA ARG A 64 5.74 -6.84 -23.26
C ARG A 64 6.78 -7.73 -23.96
N PRO A 65 6.35 -8.81 -24.65
CA PRO A 65 7.28 -9.67 -25.37
C PRO A 65 8.01 -8.91 -26.48
N THR A 66 9.28 -9.24 -26.67
CA THR A 66 10.07 -8.77 -27.81
C THR A 66 9.79 -9.62 -29.06
N SER A 67 10.48 -9.35 -30.17
CA SER A 67 10.44 -10.20 -31.37
C SER A 67 10.87 -11.65 -31.12
N SER A 68 11.55 -11.93 -30.00
CA SER A 68 11.88 -13.29 -29.57
C SER A 68 10.71 -14.06 -28.93
N GLY A 69 9.58 -13.40 -28.66
CA GLY A 69 8.46 -13.97 -27.90
C GLY A 69 8.64 -13.96 -26.38
N VAL A 70 9.78 -13.46 -25.89
CA VAL A 70 10.12 -13.36 -24.46
C VAL A 70 10.19 -11.90 -24.03
N SER A 71 9.66 -11.59 -22.84
CA SER A 71 9.73 -10.26 -22.21
C SER A 71 10.93 -10.13 -21.26
N LEU A 72 11.25 -8.91 -20.84
CA LEU A 72 12.29 -8.69 -19.83
C LEU A 72 11.93 -9.38 -18.51
N ASN A 73 10.65 -9.33 -18.13
CA ASN A 73 10.16 -9.95 -16.90
C ASN A 73 10.27 -11.47 -16.88
N ASP A 74 10.29 -12.13 -18.04
CA ASP A 74 10.46 -13.60 -18.13
C ASP A 74 11.90 -14.04 -17.85
N VAL A 75 12.89 -13.18 -18.10
CA VAL A 75 14.31 -13.50 -17.93
C VAL A 75 14.93 -12.94 -16.65
N MET A 76 14.28 -11.96 -16.02
CA MET A 76 14.76 -11.37 -14.77
C MET A 76 14.56 -12.30 -13.57
N CYS A 77 15.57 -12.38 -12.72
CA CYS A 77 15.46 -13.04 -11.42
C CYS A 77 14.59 -12.21 -10.47
N ARG A 78 13.42 -12.72 -10.08
CA ARG A 78 12.48 -12.04 -9.17
C ARG A 78 13.07 -11.71 -7.80
N GLY A 79 13.96 -12.57 -7.29
CA GLY A 79 14.40 -12.56 -5.90
C GLY A 79 13.33 -13.11 -4.93
N PRO A 80 13.71 -13.44 -3.68
CA PRO A 80 12.78 -13.92 -2.67
C PRO A 80 11.77 -12.85 -2.22
N LYS A 81 10.60 -13.29 -1.74
CA LYS A 81 9.60 -12.40 -1.15
C LYS A 81 10.09 -11.91 0.22
N LEU A 82 10.42 -10.63 0.33
CA LEU A 82 10.84 -9.98 1.58
C LEU A 82 9.72 -9.22 2.30
N GLN A 83 8.55 -9.09 1.67
CA GLN A 83 7.42 -8.32 2.19
C GLN A 83 6.81 -9.01 3.42
N ARG A 84 6.58 -8.22 4.47
CA ARG A 84 5.88 -8.66 5.67
C ARG A 84 4.39 -8.84 5.42
N ASP A 85 3.76 -9.68 6.24
CA ASP A 85 2.31 -9.81 6.19
C ASP A 85 1.66 -8.54 6.75
N ILE A 86 0.73 -8.00 5.96
CA ILE A 86 0.11 -6.70 6.23
C ILE A 86 -0.64 -6.68 7.57
N TRP A 87 -1.28 -7.79 7.94
CA TRP A 87 -2.02 -7.93 9.19
C TRP A 87 -1.08 -7.90 10.40
N LEU A 88 0.15 -8.41 10.29
CA LEU A 88 1.14 -8.32 11.37
C LEU A 88 1.62 -6.89 11.59
N VAL A 89 1.81 -6.13 10.50
CA VAL A 89 2.17 -4.71 10.56
C VAL A 89 1.05 -3.93 11.25
N LEU A 90 -0.20 -4.15 10.85
CA LEU A 90 -1.37 -3.52 11.48
C LEU A 90 -1.51 -3.90 12.95
N LEU A 91 -1.33 -5.18 13.32
CA LEU A 91 -1.42 -5.61 14.72
C LEU A 91 -0.33 -5.01 15.60
N ARG A 92 0.92 -4.90 15.11
CA ARG A 92 2.00 -4.23 15.85
C ARG A 92 1.73 -2.74 16.00
N TRP A 93 1.31 -2.09 14.92
CA TRP A 93 0.95 -0.68 14.96
C TRP A 93 -0.11 -0.36 16.01
N ARG A 94 -1.08 -1.26 16.19
CA ARG A 94 -2.14 -1.17 17.21
C ARG A 94 -1.64 -1.26 18.67
N GLN A 95 -0.40 -1.66 18.92
CA GLN A 95 0.15 -1.73 20.28
C GLN A 95 0.61 -0.36 20.80
N HIS A 96 0.91 0.59 19.91
CA HIS A 96 1.44 1.90 20.29
C HIS A 96 0.34 2.83 20.78
N ARG A 97 0.57 3.57 21.87
CA ARG A 97 -0.35 4.62 22.33
C ARG A 97 -0.24 5.85 21.44
N ILE A 98 0.98 6.35 21.26
CA ILE A 98 1.29 7.41 20.30
C ILE A 98 1.72 6.72 19.02
N ALA A 99 0.97 6.93 17.95
CA ALA A 99 1.12 6.21 16.69
C ALA A 99 1.22 7.19 15.52
N PHE A 100 2.03 6.83 14.54
CA PHE A 100 2.20 7.58 13.31
C PHE A 100 2.23 6.66 12.09
N CYS A 101 2.01 7.26 10.92
CA CYS A 101 2.38 6.69 9.63
C CYS A 101 3.20 7.71 8.82
N THR A 102 4.02 7.19 7.90
CA THR A 102 4.82 7.96 6.94
C THR A 102 5.11 7.09 5.72
N ASP A 103 5.37 7.70 4.57
CA ASP A 103 5.74 7.02 3.33
C ASP A 103 7.15 7.37 2.86
N VAL A 104 7.82 6.40 2.23
CA VAL A 104 9.08 6.64 1.52
C VAL A 104 8.78 7.26 0.15
N GLN A 105 9.11 8.54 -0.01
CA GLN A 105 8.79 9.30 -1.20
C GLN A 105 9.34 8.64 -2.46
N MET A 106 8.46 8.20 -3.36
CA MET A 106 8.86 7.59 -4.64
C MET A 106 9.93 6.48 -4.47
N MET A 107 9.82 5.64 -3.44
CA MET A 107 10.84 4.67 -2.99
C MET A 107 11.70 4.05 -4.10
N TYR A 108 11.08 3.44 -5.13
CA TYR A 108 11.81 2.78 -6.23
C TYR A 108 12.76 3.73 -6.98
N ARG A 109 12.37 5.00 -7.13
CA ARG A 109 13.11 6.02 -7.89
C ARG A 109 14.31 6.58 -7.11
N GLN A 110 14.41 6.30 -5.81
CA GLN A 110 15.56 6.69 -5.00
C GLN A 110 16.69 5.65 -5.07
N ILE A 111 16.47 4.52 -5.75
CA ILE A 111 17.43 3.41 -5.85
C ILE A 111 18.00 3.39 -7.26
N ARG A 112 19.30 3.68 -7.39
CA ARG A 112 20.00 3.63 -8.67
C ARG A 112 20.19 2.19 -9.15
N ILE A 113 20.09 2.01 -10.46
CA ILE A 113 20.50 0.78 -11.13
C ILE A 113 22.00 0.84 -11.38
N ASP A 114 22.66 -0.30 -11.25
CA ASP A 114 24.08 -0.44 -11.54
C ASP A 114 24.38 -0.07 -13.01
N GLU A 115 25.49 0.61 -13.26
CA GLU A 115 25.86 1.06 -14.61
C GLU A 115 25.99 -0.10 -15.61
N ARG A 116 26.28 -1.31 -15.13
CA ARG A 116 26.35 -2.53 -15.95
C ARG A 116 24.99 -2.95 -16.49
N ASP A 117 23.90 -2.60 -15.79
CA ASP A 117 22.56 -3.10 -16.07
C ASP A 117 21.60 -2.03 -16.61
N VAL A 118 21.99 -0.76 -16.55
CA VAL A 118 21.11 0.37 -16.93
C VAL A 118 20.62 0.30 -18.39
N ASP A 119 21.40 -0.32 -19.27
CA ASP A 119 21.06 -0.49 -20.69
C ASP A 119 19.99 -1.57 -20.96
N TRP A 120 19.64 -2.38 -19.96
CA TRP A 120 18.48 -3.26 -20.02
C TRP A 120 17.16 -2.52 -19.73
N GLN A 121 17.24 -1.26 -19.29
CA GLN A 121 16.09 -0.41 -18.97
C GLN A 121 16.08 0.86 -19.81
N ARG A 122 16.24 0.73 -21.14
CA ARG A 122 16.06 1.87 -22.06
C ARG A 122 14.59 2.13 -22.33
N THR A 123 14.25 3.34 -22.78
CA THR A 123 12.91 3.70 -23.25
C THR A 123 13.00 4.71 -24.39
N LEU A 124 11.88 4.91 -25.10
CA LEU A 124 11.77 5.86 -26.21
C LEU A 124 10.75 6.92 -25.85
N TRP A 125 11.13 8.19 -25.94
CA TRP A 125 10.22 9.29 -25.63
C TRP A 125 10.35 10.44 -26.63
N SER A 126 9.21 11.05 -26.97
CA SER A 126 9.15 12.30 -27.70
C SER A 126 8.11 13.23 -27.06
N PRO A 127 8.43 14.50 -26.79
CA PRO A 127 7.47 15.46 -26.26
C PRO A 127 6.38 15.83 -27.28
N CYS A 128 6.62 15.62 -28.57
CA CYS A 128 5.71 15.99 -29.64
C CYS A 128 5.79 15.00 -30.80
N ALA A 129 4.65 14.72 -31.44
CA ALA A 129 4.61 13.86 -32.65
C ALA A 129 5.41 14.44 -33.84
N ALA A 130 5.73 15.74 -33.81
CA ALA A 130 6.55 16.39 -34.82
C ALA A 130 8.06 16.14 -34.65
N GLU A 131 8.49 15.67 -33.48
CA GLU A 131 9.90 15.34 -33.21
C GLU A 131 10.10 13.82 -33.17
N PRO A 132 11.23 13.31 -33.71
CA PRO A 132 11.56 11.90 -33.60
C PRO A 132 11.74 11.50 -32.13
N ALA A 133 11.36 10.26 -31.80
CA ALA A 133 11.61 9.73 -30.47
C ALA A 133 13.10 9.66 -30.18
N ARG A 134 13.47 10.06 -28.96
CA ARG A 134 14.83 9.99 -28.45
C ARG A 134 14.96 8.81 -27.49
N HIS A 135 16.18 8.32 -27.35
CA HIS A 135 16.50 7.18 -26.51
C HIS A 135 16.86 7.66 -25.11
N TYR A 136 16.29 7.03 -24.10
CA TYR A 136 16.55 7.34 -22.69
C TYR A 136 16.95 6.06 -21.95
N ARG A 137 17.79 6.20 -20.92
CA ARG A 137 18.04 5.18 -19.88
C ARG A 137 17.21 5.50 -18.66
N LEU A 138 16.55 4.50 -18.09
CA LEU A 138 15.94 4.59 -16.76
C LEU A 138 17.02 4.27 -15.73
N ASN A 139 17.40 5.26 -14.93
CA ASN A 139 18.58 5.20 -14.05
C ASN A 139 18.29 4.56 -12.69
N THR A 140 17.02 4.28 -12.40
CA THR A 140 16.54 3.88 -11.08
C THR A 140 15.70 2.62 -11.19
N VAL A 141 15.43 1.96 -10.08
CA VAL A 141 14.61 0.74 -10.08
C VAL A 141 13.25 1.05 -10.73
N THR A 142 13.03 0.48 -11.91
CA THR A 142 11.80 0.74 -12.67
C THR A 142 10.68 -0.15 -12.15
N TYR A 143 9.64 0.48 -11.60
CA TYR A 143 8.41 -0.23 -11.24
C TYR A 143 7.77 -0.88 -12.48
N GLY A 144 7.21 -2.07 -12.31
CA GLY A 144 6.74 -2.90 -13.42
C GLY A 144 7.74 -3.99 -13.86
N THR A 145 9.00 -3.91 -13.41
CA THR A 145 9.96 -5.02 -13.53
C THR A 145 9.74 -6.06 -12.42
N THR A 146 9.98 -7.33 -12.73
CA THR A 146 9.70 -8.46 -11.82
C THR A 146 10.56 -8.43 -10.55
N CYS A 147 11.79 -7.92 -10.64
CA CYS A 147 12.71 -7.83 -9.50
C CYS A 147 12.56 -6.54 -8.69
N ALA A 148 11.82 -5.52 -9.17
CA ALA A 148 11.71 -4.23 -8.49
C ALA A 148 11.30 -4.32 -7.02
N PRO A 149 10.29 -5.13 -6.62
CA PRO A 149 9.91 -5.26 -5.21
C PRO A 149 11.05 -5.81 -4.34
N TYR A 150 11.77 -6.82 -4.84
CA TYR A 150 12.91 -7.38 -4.11
C TYR A 150 14.02 -6.35 -3.97
N LEU A 151 14.42 -5.70 -5.08
CA LEU A 151 15.47 -4.69 -5.06
C LEU A 151 15.14 -3.57 -4.06
N ALA A 152 13.92 -3.05 -4.08
CA ALA A 152 13.54 -1.97 -3.17
C ALA A 152 13.60 -2.39 -1.69
N LEU A 153 13.00 -3.53 -1.36
CA LEU A 153 12.97 -4.01 0.02
C LEU A 153 14.37 -4.41 0.52
N ARG A 154 15.16 -5.06 -0.34
CA ARG A 154 16.51 -5.53 0.00
C ARG A 154 17.49 -4.38 0.16
N THR A 155 17.38 -3.31 -0.62
CA THR A 155 18.20 -2.10 -0.47
C THR A 155 17.97 -1.46 0.89
N ILE A 156 16.72 -1.29 1.32
CA ILE A 156 16.48 -0.69 2.65
C ILE A 156 16.88 -1.67 3.78
N GLN A 157 16.75 -2.99 3.59
CA GLN A 157 17.34 -3.95 4.54
C GLN A 157 18.87 -3.87 4.61
N GLN A 158 19.53 -3.57 3.48
CA GLN A 158 20.97 -3.32 3.45
C GLN A 158 21.30 -2.05 4.24
N LEU A 159 20.55 -0.97 4.04
CA LEU A 159 20.68 0.26 4.82
C LEU A 159 20.59 0.00 6.34
N CYS A 160 19.64 -0.85 6.78
CA CYS A 160 19.58 -1.26 8.17
C CYS A 160 20.80 -2.06 8.65
N THR A 161 21.45 -2.81 7.77
CA THR A 161 22.68 -3.54 8.10
C THR A 161 23.87 -2.59 8.21
N ASP A 162 23.96 -1.64 7.29
CA ASP A 162 25.12 -0.74 7.16
C ASP A 162 25.08 0.39 8.20
N GLU A 163 23.90 1.00 8.42
CA GLU A 163 23.74 2.21 9.25
C GLU A 163 22.88 1.99 10.50
N GLY A 164 22.13 0.88 10.56
CA GLY A 164 21.11 0.67 11.61
C GLY A 164 21.65 0.57 13.03
N ALA A 165 22.93 0.21 13.22
CA ALA A 165 23.55 0.17 14.54
C ALA A 165 23.58 1.55 15.23
N ARG A 166 23.53 2.64 14.46
CA ARG A 166 23.47 4.03 14.97
C ARG A 166 22.05 4.47 15.37
N PHE A 167 21.04 3.74 14.90
CA PHE A 167 19.62 4.09 14.99
C PHE A 167 18.78 2.83 15.33
N PRO A 168 18.97 2.25 16.53
CA PRO A 168 18.43 0.93 16.86
C PRO A 168 16.89 0.89 16.88
N ALA A 169 16.22 1.96 17.31
CA ALA A 169 14.76 2.02 17.32
C ALA A 169 14.21 2.07 15.88
N ALA A 170 14.82 2.89 15.04
CA ALA A 170 14.47 2.95 13.62
C ALA A 170 14.77 1.65 12.88
N GLN A 171 15.91 1.00 13.15
CA GLN A 171 16.27 -0.29 12.57
C GLN A 171 15.18 -1.33 12.87
N HIS A 172 14.75 -1.40 14.14
CA HIS A 172 13.68 -2.30 14.55
C HIS A 172 12.36 -1.99 13.82
N ALA A 173 11.96 -0.71 13.76
CA ALA A 173 10.74 -0.30 13.07
C ALA A 173 10.80 -0.58 11.56
N ILE A 174 11.89 -0.31 10.87
CA ILE A 174 12.02 -0.57 9.43
C ILE A 174 11.94 -2.07 9.10
N LEU A 175 12.51 -2.94 9.93
CA LEU A 175 12.54 -4.39 9.69
C LEU A 175 11.20 -5.07 9.99
N ASN A 176 10.37 -4.46 10.83
CA ASN A 176 9.12 -5.03 11.31
C ASN A 176 7.92 -4.24 10.82
N ASP A 177 7.84 -2.95 11.06
CA ASP A 177 6.65 -2.08 10.94
C ASP A 177 6.43 -1.50 9.55
N ARG A 178 7.31 -1.82 8.59
CA ARG A 178 7.20 -1.38 7.21
C ARG A 178 6.41 -2.35 6.34
N TYR A 179 5.55 -1.82 5.48
CA TYR A 179 4.94 -2.53 4.36
C TYR A 179 5.23 -1.78 3.06
N VAL A 180 6.19 -2.29 2.28
CA VAL A 180 6.68 -1.63 1.05
C VAL A 180 7.21 -0.22 1.36
N ASP A 181 6.53 0.82 0.91
CA ASP A 181 6.85 2.24 1.11
C ASP A 181 6.21 2.83 2.37
N ASP A 182 5.20 2.19 2.95
CA ASP A 182 4.51 2.66 4.16
C ASP A 182 5.19 2.17 5.43
N ILE A 183 5.33 3.04 6.43
CA ILE A 183 5.83 2.73 7.77
C ILE A 183 4.75 3.11 8.79
N LEU A 184 4.27 2.14 9.57
CA LEU A 184 3.21 2.34 10.55
C LEU A 184 3.73 1.93 11.93
N SER A 185 4.18 2.90 12.73
CA SER A 185 4.85 2.64 14.00
C SER A 185 4.45 3.64 15.09
N GLY A 186 5.15 3.64 16.21
CA GLY A 186 4.85 4.51 17.34
C GLY A 186 5.56 4.12 18.64
N GLY A 187 5.07 4.68 19.75
CA GLY A 187 5.60 4.47 21.09
C GLY A 187 4.54 4.49 22.19
N PRO A 188 4.92 4.14 23.43
CA PRO A 188 4.04 4.23 24.60
C PRO A 188 3.74 5.68 25.02
N ASP A 189 4.62 6.61 24.68
CA ASP A 189 4.53 8.04 24.99
C ASP A 189 5.15 8.90 23.88
N LEU A 190 4.96 10.21 23.99
CA LEU A 190 5.40 11.18 22.99
C LEU A 190 6.91 11.24 22.86
N VAL A 191 7.65 11.07 23.96
CA VAL A 191 9.13 11.14 23.98
C VAL A 191 9.68 9.98 23.16
N THR A 192 9.28 8.75 23.49
CA THR A 192 9.73 7.54 22.78
C THR A 192 9.32 7.57 21.30
N ALA A 193 8.11 8.04 20.99
CA ALA A 193 7.65 8.15 19.61
C ALA A 193 8.43 9.20 18.80
N ARG A 194 8.81 10.32 19.44
CA ARG A 194 9.61 11.40 18.83
C ARG A 194 11.04 10.94 18.56
N GLU A 195 11.67 10.25 19.51
CA GLU A 195 12.98 9.62 19.31
C GLU A 195 12.95 8.68 18.10
N LEU A 196 11.94 7.82 18.01
CA LEU A 196 11.77 6.91 16.88
C LEU A 196 11.58 7.66 15.54
N ARG A 197 10.74 8.70 15.51
CA ARG A 197 10.54 9.56 14.32
C ARG A 197 11.86 10.15 13.83
N ASP A 198 12.67 10.66 14.75
CA ASP A 198 13.93 11.33 14.43
C ASP A 198 14.99 10.33 13.97
N GLU A 199 15.10 9.18 14.65
CA GLU A 199 15.96 8.09 14.22
C GLU A 199 15.56 7.56 12.83
N LEU A 200 14.26 7.40 12.56
CA LEU A 200 13.76 6.95 11.25
C LEU A 200 14.15 7.93 10.15
N THR A 201 13.95 9.22 10.41
CA THR A 201 14.31 10.29 9.47
C THR A 201 15.82 10.27 9.19
N GLN A 202 16.65 10.12 10.22
CA GLN A 202 18.11 10.09 10.09
C GLN A 202 18.61 8.82 9.37
N LEU A 203 18.12 7.64 9.75
CA LEU A 203 18.49 6.37 9.12
C LEU A 203 18.11 6.36 7.64
N MET A 204 16.87 6.75 7.31
CA MET A 204 16.40 6.77 5.92
C MET A 204 17.18 7.80 5.10
N LYS A 205 17.45 8.98 5.66
CA LYS A 205 18.27 10.01 5.01
C LYS A 205 19.71 9.54 4.75
N ALA A 206 20.30 8.73 5.63
CA ALA A 206 21.62 8.14 5.40
C ALA A 206 21.66 7.25 4.13
N GLY A 207 20.55 6.60 3.80
CA GLY A 207 20.38 5.85 2.55
C GLY A 207 19.88 6.68 1.37
N GLY A 208 19.75 8.00 1.51
CA GLY A 208 19.18 8.87 0.48
C GLY A 208 17.66 8.79 0.36
N PHE A 209 16.98 8.18 1.33
CA PHE A 209 15.54 8.05 1.33
C PHE A 209 14.86 9.19 2.10
N THR A 210 13.96 9.91 1.44
CA THR A 210 13.14 10.96 2.07
C THR A 210 11.80 10.40 2.52
N LEU A 211 11.47 10.61 3.80
CA LEU A 211 10.17 10.29 4.37
C LEU A 211 9.21 11.47 4.19
N ARG A 212 7.95 11.18 3.84
CA ARG A 212 6.88 12.15 3.59
C ARG A 212 5.56 11.63 4.17
N LYS A 213 4.49 12.40 3.95
CA LYS A 213 3.12 12.12 4.40
C LYS A 213 3.03 11.72 5.87
N TRP A 214 3.79 12.38 6.73
CA TRP A 214 3.67 12.14 8.16
C TRP A 214 2.26 12.44 8.66
N VAL A 215 1.72 11.52 9.46
CA VAL A 215 0.45 11.64 10.19
C VAL A 215 0.64 11.00 11.56
N ALA A 216 0.07 11.60 12.60
CA ALA A 216 0.08 11.05 13.94
C ALA A 216 -1.27 11.24 14.64
N ASN A 217 -1.59 10.37 15.61
CA ASN A 217 -2.73 10.57 16.52
C ASN A 217 -2.49 11.65 17.57
N ASP A 218 -1.25 12.04 17.81
CA ASP A 218 -0.87 13.17 18.65
C ASP A 218 -0.18 14.26 17.80
N PRO A 219 -0.74 15.47 17.69
CA PRO A 219 -0.18 16.53 16.85
C PRO A 219 1.21 16.99 17.29
N HIS A 220 1.57 16.85 18.57
CA HIS A 220 2.89 17.23 19.07
C HIS A 220 4.02 16.36 18.48
N LEU A 221 3.69 15.20 17.91
CA LEU A 221 4.67 14.38 17.20
C LEU A 221 5.02 14.95 15.82
N LEU A 222 4.19 15.83 15.26
CA LEU A 222 4.41 16.47 13.97
C LEU A 222 5.10 17.83 14.10
N GLU A 223 5.21 18.36 15.32
CA GLU A 223 6.04 19.55 15.59
C GLU A 223 7.48 19.29 15.13
N GLU A 224 8.17 20.32 14.63
CA GLU A 224 9.56 20.26 14.11
C GLU A 224 9.72 19.57 12.74
N LEU A 225 8.68 18.94 12.19
CA LEU A 225 8.69 18.50 10.79
C LEU A 225 8.36 19.65 9.85
N ASP A 226 8.96 19.62 8.65
CA ASP A 226 8.57 20.55 7.58
C ASP A 226 7.11 20.29 7.17
N ALA A 227 6.34 21.36 6.94
CA ALA A 227 4.93 21.23 6.57
C ALA A 227 4.71 20.41 5.28
N ASP A 228 5.70 20.43 4.37
CA ASP A 228 5.70 19.65 3.13
C ASP A 228 6.03 18.15 3.35
N ASP A 229 6.55 17.78 4.52
CA ASP A 229 6.77 16.38 4.90
C ASP A 229 5.50 15.76 5.51
N CYS A 230 4.58 16.57 6.02
CA CYS A 230 3.30 16.12 6.56
C CYS A 230 2.28 15.82 5.45
N LEU A 231 1.38 14.85 5.68
CA LEU A 231 0.31 14.54 4.70
C LEU A 231 -0.60 15.75 4.47
N ARG A 232 -0.78 16.56 5.53
CA ARG A 232 -1.52 17.82 5.51
C ARG A 232 -0.65 18.89 6.18
N PRO A 233 -0.55 20.12 5.63
CA PRO A 233 0.29 21.20 6.17
C PRO A 233 -0.06 21.64 7.60
N ALA A 234 -1.28 21.33 8.04
CA ALA A 234 -1.73 21.45 9.43
C ALA A 234 -2.38 20.12 9.83
N TRP A 235 -2.44 19.83 11.13
CA TRP A 235 -3.31 18.78 11.69
C TRP A 235 -4.77 19.22 11.54
N VAL A 236 -5.24 19.28 10.29
CA VAL A 236 -6.61 19.59 9.93
C VAL A 236 -7.47 18.46 10.44
N LEU A 237 -8.59 18.80 11.09
CA LEU A 237 -9.55 17.85 11.65
C LEU A 237 -9.81 16.70 10.66
N PHE A 238 -9.26 15.52 10.97
CA PHE A 238 -9.59 14.30 10.25
C PHE A 238 -11.01 13.92 10.63
N THR A 239 -11.95 14.27 9.78
CA THR A 239 -13.35 13.87 9.96
C THR A 239 -13.53 12.42 9.54
N ASP A 240 -14.59 11.78 10.04
CA ASP A 240 -14.95 10.44 9.59
C ASP A 240 -15.29 10.40 8.09
N GLU A 241 -15.49 11.56 7.45
CA GLU A 241 -15.69 11.75 6.00
C GLU A 241 -14.38 11.77 5.19
N ASP A 242 -13.23 12.14 5.79
CA ASP A 242 -11.93 12.24 5.12
C ASP A 242 -10.77 11.60 5.94
N PRO A 243 -10.82 10.28 6.19
CA PRO A 243 -9.82 9.55 6.96
C PRO A 243 -8.54 9.31 6.16
N VAL A 244 -7.45 9.03 6.88
CA VAL A 244 -6.20 8.58 6.26
C VAL A 244 -6.34 7.12 5.86
N LYS A 245 -6.08 6.79 4.59
CA LYS A 245 -6.13 5.41 4.10
C LYS A 245 -4.75 4.80 4.19
N GLU A 246 -4.52 3.97 5.19
CA GLU A 246 -3.27 3.27 5.41
C GLU A 246 -3.46 1.78 5.15
N LEU A 247 -2.66 1.21 4.26
CA LEU A 247 -2.68 -0.23 3.96
C LEU A 247 -4.05 -0.79 3.56
N GLY A 248 -4.94 0.08 3.04
CA GLY A 248 -6.32 -0.25 2.65
C GLY A 248 -7.36 -0.15 3.78
N VAL A 249 -6.96 0.29 4.98
CA VAL A 249 -7.85 0.55 6.12
C VAL A 249 -7.94 2.07 6.35
N ALA A 250 -9.12 2.58 6.69
CA ALA A 250 -9.29 3.99 7.02
C ALA A 250 -8.98 4.22 8.50
N TRP A 251 -8.14 5.20 8.81
CA TRP A 251 -7.77 5.62 10.16
C TRP A 251 -8.18 7.07 10.39
N ASN A 252 -8.83 7.32 11.53
CA ASN A 252 -9.06 8.65 12.08
C ASN A 252 -8.02 8.89 13.20
N PRO A 253 -6.98 9.71 12.99
CA PRO A 253 -5.96 9.98 14.00
C PRO A 253 -6.49 10.69 15.24
N GLN A 254 -7.53 11.53 15.13
CA GLN A 254 -8.03 12.30 16.27
C GLN A 254 -8.79 11.44 17.27
N ARG A 255 -9.65 10.54 16.75
CA ARG A 255 -10.40 9.57 17.56
C ARG A 255 -9.60 8.31 17.86
N ASP A 256 -8.50 8.13 17.14
CA ASP A 256 -7.66 6.94 17.12
C ASP A 256 -8.41 5.63 16.82
N THR A 257 -9.26 5.69 15.79
CA THR A 257 -10.12 4.58 15.38
C THR A 257 -9.90 4.18 13.93
N LEU A 258 -9.92 2.88 13.68
CA LEU A 258 -9.93 2.26 12.37
C LEU A 258 -11.38 2.03 11.92
N SER A 259 -11.63 2.17 10.62
CA SER A 259 -12.89 1.86 9.96
C SER A 259 -12.63 1.12 8.66
N LEU A 260 -13.58 0.26 8.28
CA LEU A 260 -13.56 -0.46 7.03
C LEU A 260 -14.53 0.21 6.07
N ARG A 261 -14.01 0.99 5.13
CA ARG A 261 -14.84 1.57 4.09
C ARG A 261 -15.11 0.53 3.01
N HIS A 262 -16.37 0.16 2.86
CA HIS A 262 -16.84 -0.70 1.79
C HIS A 262 -17.53 0.15 0.72
N ALA A 263 -17.14 -0.03 -0.55
CA ALA A 263 -17.91 0.50 -1.67
C ALA A 263 -19.14 -0.40 -1.90
N THR A 264 -20.25 -0.08 -1.24
CA THR A 264 -21.53 -0.72 -1.49
C THR A 264 -21.98 -0.35 -2.91
N SER A 265 -22.28 -1.35 -3.73
CA SER A 265 -22.96 -1.11 -5.00
C SER A 265 -24.45 -1.05 -4.73
N ASN A 266 -25.13 -0.01 -5.24
CA ASN A 266 -26.59 0.05 -5.15
C ASN A 266 -27.28 -1.06 -5.96
N ARG A 267 -26.57 -1.69 -6.90
CA ARG A 267 -27.11 -2.75 -7.76
C ARG A 267 -27.05 -4.10 -7.05
N GLU A 268 -28.17 -4.81 -7.04
CA GLU A 268 -28.24 -6.20 -6.59
C GLU A 268 -27.46 -7.11 -7.56
N PRO A 269 -26.65 -8.05 -7.03
CA PRO A 269 -25.94 -9.01 -7.84
C PRO A 269 -26.93 -9.94 -8.53
N ARG A 270 -26.69 -10.21 -9.81
CA ARG A 270 -27.54 -11.09 -10.64
C ARG A 270 -26.96 -12.47 -10.85
N SER A 271 -25.69 -12.66 -10.51
CA SER A 271 -24.98 -13.93 -10.70
C SER A 271 -24.04 -14.24 -9.54
N LYS A 272 -23.59 -15.49 -9.47
CA LYS A 272 -22.57 -15.94 -8.50
C LYS A 272 -21.28 -15.12 -8.61
N ARG A 273 -20.87 -14.75 -9.82
CA ARG A 273 -19.72 -13.86 -10.07
C ARG A 273 -19.91 -12.50 -9.41
N GLU A 274 -21.10 -11.90 -9.52
CA GLU A 274 -21.38 -10.59 -8.91
C GLU A 274 -21.41 -10.66 -7.37
N VAL A 275 -21.95 -11.74 -6.79
CA VAL A 275 -21.89 -11.98 -5.32
C VAL A 275 -20.44 -12.11 -4.85
N LEU A 276 -19.63 -12.90 -5.55
CA LEU A 276 -18.21 -13.06 -5.21
C LEU A 276 -17.45 -11.74 -5.38
N ALA A 277 -17.73 -10.98 -6.44
CA ALA A 277 -17.14 -9.67 -6.66
C ALA A 277 -17.46 -8.71 -5.49
N ALA A 278 -18.70 -8.73 -4.99
CA ALA A 278 -19.09 -7.95 -3.82
C ALA A 278 -18.33 -8.38 -2.55
N LEU A 279 -18.15 -9.69 -2.31
CA LEU A 279 -17.30 -10.20 -1.23
C LEU A 279 -15.86 -9.67 -1.33
N THR A 280 -15.25 -9.73 -2.51
CA THR A 280 -13.85 -9.30 -2.71
C THR A 280 -13.64 -7.80 -2.54
N ARG A 281 -14.70 -6.98 -2.59
CA ARG A 281 -14.64 -5.54 -2.31
C ARG A 281 -14.60 -5.24 -0.81
N ILE A 282 -14.84 -6.22 0.06
CA ILE A 282 -14.69 -6.06 1.50
C ILE A 282 -13.23 -6.36 1.83
N TYR A 283 -12.45 -5.30 1.99
CA TYR A 283 -11.05 -5.40 2.37
C TYR A 283 -10.94 -5.43 3.91
N ASP A 284 -10.70 -6.62 4.47
CA ASP A 284 -10.60 -6.86 5.92
C ASP A 284 -9.31 -7.63 6.25
N PRO A 285 -8.15 -6.95 6.28
CA PRO A 285 -6.85 -7.62 6.42
C PRO A 285 -6.67 -8.32 7.77
N CYS A 286 -7.41 -7.89 8.81
CA CYS A 286 -7.30 -8.41 10.17
C CYS A 286 -8.49 -9.27 10.60
N GLY A 287 -9.49 -9.47 9.74
CA GLY A 287 -10.67 -10.29 10.05
C GLY A 287 -11.66 -9.65 11.03
N TRP A 288 -11.66 -8.32 11.19
CA TRP A 288 -12.56 -7.63 12.13
C TRP A 288 -14.04 -7.81 11.81
N VAL A 289 -14.37 -7.98 10.54
CA VAL A 289 -15.74 -8.19 10.05
C VAL A 289 -15.89 -9.57 9.41
N ALA A 290 -15.04 -10.51 9.82
CA ALA A 290 -15.13 -11.91 9.44
C ALA A 290 -16.54 -12.51 9.59
N PRO A 291 -17.33 -12.21 10.65
CA PRO A 291 -18.71 -12.70 10.76
C PRO A 291 -19.61 -12.22 9.60
N ALA A 292 -19.46 -10.98 9.16
CA ALA A 292 -20.24 -10.44 8.03
C ALA A 292 -19.82 -11.08 6.70
N THR A 293 -18.50 -11.23 6.46
CA THR A 293 -17.99 -11.88 5.24
C THR A 293 -18.31 -13.38 5.19
N LEU A 294 -18.45 -14.03 6.34
CA LEU A 294 -18.81 -15.45 6.44
C LEU A 294 -20.18 -15.72 5.83
N LEU A 295 -21.17 -14.86 6.08
CA LEU A 295 -22.52 -15.01 5.52
C LEU A 295 -22.48 -14.99 3.99
N VAL A 296 -21.69 -14.09 3.40
CA VAL A 296 -21.51 -14.04 1.94
C VAL A 296 -20.80 -15.30 1.43
N LYS A 297 -19.78 -15.80 2.13
CA LYS A 297 -19.08 -17.06 1.78
C LYS A 297 -20.02 -18.26 1.82
N MET A 298 -20.91 -18.31 2.80
CA MET A 298 -21.93 -19.37 2.90
C MET A 298 -22.91 -19.30 1.73
N LEU A 299 -23.38 -18.11 1.35
CA LEU A 299 -24.22 -17.95 0.16
C LEU A 299 -23.50 -18.42 -1.11
N VAL A 300 -22.24 -17.99 -1.31
CA VAL A 300 -21.44 -18.45 -2.47
C VAL A 300 -21.29 -19.98 -2.45
N GLN A 301 -21.07 -20.59 -1.29
CA GLN A 301 -21.00 -22.05 -1.14
C GLN A 301 -22.32 -22.73 -1.54
N ASP A 302 -23.47 -22.16 -1.18
CA ASP A 302 -24.77 -22.73 -1.53
C ASP A 302 -25.07 -22.60 -3.03
N LEU A 303 -24.67 -21.49 -3.67
CA LEU A 303 -24.73 -21.34 -5.13
C LEU A 303 -23.87 -22.38 -5.86
N TRP A 304 -22.70 -22.74 -5.30
CA TRP A 304 -21.89 -23.83 -5.82
C TRP A 304 -22.56 -25.20 -5.68
N ARG A 305 -23.18 -25.47 -4.52
CA ARG A 305 -23.92 -26.73 -4.30
C ARG A 305 -25.14 -26.87 -5.20
N ALA A 306 -25.73 -25.75 -5.58
CA ALA A 306 -26.83 -25.71 -6.55
C ALA A 306 -26.36 -25.86 -8.00
N HIS A 307 -25.06 -26.06 -8.25
CA HIS A 307 -24.47 -26.25 -9.58
C HIS A 307 -24.69 -25.07 -10.55
N LEU A 308 -24.83 -23.85 -10.05
CA LEU A 308 -24.85 -22.67 -10.90
C LEU A 308 -23.46 -22.43 -11.50
N ASP A 309 -23.40 -22.03 -12.76
CA ASP A 309 -22.20 -21.46 -13.38
C ASP A 309 -21.97 -20.01 -12.92
N TRP A 310 -20.91 -19.39 -13.41
CA TRP A 310 -20.49 -18.06 -12.94
C TRP A 310 -21.51 -16.95 -13.20
N ASP A 311 -22.17 -17.02 -14.36
CA ASP A 311 -23.00 -15.94 -14.90
C ASP A 311 -24.49 -16.33 -14.99
N ASP A 312 -24.85 -17.49 -14.45
CA ASP A 312 -26.25 -17.92 -14.32
C ASP A 312 -27.04 -16.96 -13.41
N GLU A 313 -28.33 -16.80 -13.72
CA GLU A 313 -29.24 -16.01 -12.89
C GLU A 313 -29.39 -16.63 -11.50
N LEU A 314 -29.32 -15.77 -10.47
CA LEU A 314 -29.52 -16.21 -9.10
C LEU A 314 -30.99 -16.65 -8.86
N PRO A 315 -31.21 -17.78 -8.18
CA PRO A 315 -32.54 -18.18 -7.75
C PRO A 315 -33.14 -17.16 -6.76
N ASP A 316 -34.47 -17.03 -6.74
CA ASP A 316 -35.16 -16.06 -5.88
C ASP A 316 -34.81 -16.19 -4.39
N ASN A 317 -34.55 -17.40 -3.90
CA ASN A 317 -34.13 -17.60 -2.52
C ASN A 317 -32.73 -17.03 -2.23
N ALA A 318 -31.81 -17.14 -3.19
CA ALA A 318 -30.47 -16.57 -3.07
C ALA A 318 -30.50 -15.04 -3.14
N ILE A 319 -31.38 -14.46 -3.98
CA ILE A 319 -31.60 -13.01 -4.04
C ILE A 319 -32.11 -12.49 -2.70
N ARG A 320 -33.10 -13.16 -2.09
CA ARG A 320 -33.62 -12.79 -0.76
C ARG A 320 -32.55 -12.93 0.33
N GLU A 321 -31.78 -14.01 0.33
CA GLU A 321 -30.68 -14.21 1.29
C GLU A 321 -29.61 -13.12 1.13
N TRP A 322 -29.23 -12.78 -0.11
CA TRP A 322 -28.33 -11.68 -0.39
C TRP A 322 -28.86 -10.34 0.13
N ALA A 323 -30.13 -10.02 -0.09
CA ALA A 323 -30.74 -8.78 0.39
C ALA A 323 -30.66 -8.66 1.92
N ALA A 324 -30.88 -9.76 2.65
CA ALA A 324 -30.72 -9.80 4.10
C ALA A 324 -29.25 -9.59 4.53
N ILE A 325 -28.30 -10.24 3.86
CA ILE A 325 -26.86 -10.07 4.13
C ILE A 325 -26.44 -8.62 3.87
N ARG A 326 -26.92 -8.04 2.76
CA ARG A 326 -26.61 -6.67 2.35
C ARG A 326 -27.02 -5.64 3.41
N GLN A 327 -28.16 -5.81 4.07
CA GLN A 327 -28.56 -4.91 5.17
C GLN A 327 -27.51 -4.85 6.29
N GLY A 328 -26.83 -5.97 6.59
CA GLY A 328 -25.71 -5.99 7.52
C GLY A 328 -24.44 -5.35 6.96
N LEU A 329 -24.15 -5.60 5.67
CA LEU A 329 -22.98 -5.01 5.00
C LEU A 329 -23.07 -3.49 4.85
N ASP A 330 -24.27 -2.96 4.62
CA ASP A 330 -24.52 -1.52 4.50
C ASP A 330 -24.24 -0.77 5.83
N ARG A 331 -24.19 -1.49 6.96
CA ARG A 331 -23.84 -0.96 8.28
C ARG A 331 -22.35 -1.09 8.62
N LEU A 332 -21.52 -1.70 7.77
CA LEU A 332 -20.08 -1.80 8.00
C LEU A 332 -19.39 -0.43 8.25
N PRO A 333 -19.79 0.68 7.60
CA PRO A 333 -19.24 2.00 7.91
C PRO A 333 -19.49 2.46 9.35
N GLU A 334 -20.50 1.92 10.04
CA GLU A 334 -20.77 2.20 11.47
C GLU A 334 -19.75 1.50 12.40
N VAL A 335 -19.02 0.50 11.90
CA VAL A 335 -18.05 -0.27 12.69
C VAL A 335 -16.79 0.56 12.92
N SER A 336 -16.65 1.05 14.15
CA SER A 336 -15.47 1.76 14.64
C SER A 336 -14.63 0.83 15.52
N ILE A 337 -13.38 0.63 15.13
CA ILE A 337 -12.46 -0.28 15.80
C ILE A 337 -11.38 0.56 16.48
N PRO A 338 -11.21 0.51 17.81
CA PRO A 338 -10.10 1.21 18.47
C PRO A 338 -8.77 0.74 17.88
N ARG A 339 -7.90 1.67 17.45
CA ARG A 339 -6.58 1.29 16.96
C ARG A 339 -5.75 0.77 18.14
N TRP A 340 -5.54 1.61 19.15
CA TRP A 340 -4.73 1.25 20.31
C TRP A 340 -5.36 0.12 21.14
N THR A 341 -4.59 -0.93 21.42
CA THR A 341 -5.02 -2.06 22.27
C THR A 341 -4.99 -1.76 23.76
N GLN A 342 -4.61 -0.55 24.16
CA GLN A 342 -4.46 -0.13 25.56
C GLN A 342 -3.46 -0.94 26.39
N LEU A 343 -2.63 -1.76 25.71
CA LEU A 343 -1.56 -2.49 26.35
C LEU A 343 -0.43 -1.50 26.66
N THR A 344 -0.10 -1.40 27.94
CA THR A 344 0.97 -0.52 28.45
C THR A 344 2.03 -1.36 29.15
N PRO A 345 3.27 -0.84 29.30
CA PRO A 345 4.27 -1.47 30.16
C PRO A 345 3.81 -1.66 31.62
N THR A 346 2.82 -0.86 32.06
CA THR A 346 2.21 -0.93 33.39
C THR A 346 1.06 -1.94 33.51
N SER A 347 0.70 -2.62 32.43
CA SER A 347 -0.33 -3.67 32.46
C SER A 347 0.15 -4.86 33.28
N THR A 348 -0.60 -5.24 34.30
CA THR A 348 -0.18 -6.29 35.26
C THR A 348 -0.31 -7.70 34.71
N SER A 349 -1.21 -7.89 33.74
CA SER A 349 -1.36 -9.13 32.99
C SER A 349 -1.96 -8.87 31.61
N ALA A 350 -1.57 -9.67 30.62
CA ALA A 350 -2.16 -9.73 29.30
C ALA A 350 -2.39 -11.19 28.91
N THR A 351 -3.59 -11.49 28.45
CA THR A 351 -4.02 -12.85 28.07
C THR A 351 -4.78 -12.79 26.76
N ILE A 352 -4.61 -13.81 25.93
CA ILE A 352 -5.38 -13.97 24.69
C ILE A 352 -6.45 -15.02 24.94
N HIS A 353 -7.71 -14.62 24.83
CA HIS A 353 -8.85 -15.52 24.95
C HIS A 353 -9.33 -15.87 23.55
N VAL A 354 -9.22 -17.14 23.18
CA VAL A 354 -9.67 -17.64 21.88
C VAL A 354 -10.95 -18.44 22.08
N PHE A 355 -12.00 -18.03 21.39
CA PHE A 355 -13.25 -18.75 21.31
C PHE A 355 -13.37 -19.32 19.91
N ALA A 356 -13.74 -20.59 19.80
CA ALA A 356 -13.97 -21.25 18.52
C ALA A 356 -15.30 -21.99 18.58
N ASP A 357 -16.04 -21.95 17.49
CA ASP A 357 -17.27 -22.70 17.31
C ASP A 357 -17.35 -23.24 15.88
N ALA A 358 -18.05 -24.35 15.72
CA ALA A 358 -18.23 -25.02 14.44
C ALA A 358 -19.67 -25.52 14.29
N SER A 359 -20.22 -25.26 13.11
CA SER A 359 -21.49 -25.79 12.65
C SER A 359 -21.27 -26.65 11.40
N ARG A 360 -22.34 -27.29 10.91
CA ARG A 360 -22.31 -27.99 9.61
C ARG A 360 -22.00 -27.07 8.43
N ARG A 361 -22.19 -25.74 8.56
CA ARG A 361 -21.99 -24.77 7.47
C ARG A 361 -20.64 -24.08 7.53
N ALA A 362 -20.09 -23.84 8.72
CA ALA A 362 -18.86 -23.05 8.90
C ALA A 362 -18.17 -23.33 10.23
N MET A 363 -16.87 -23.08 10.26
CA MET A 363 -16.09 -22.93 11.50
C MET A 363 -15.62 -21.48 11.62
N ALA A 364 -15.58 -20.96 12.84
CA ALA A 364 -15.07 -19.63 13.12
C ALA A 364 -14.29 -19.63 14.44
N ALA A 365 -13.30 -18.76 14.53
CA ALA A 365 -12.60 -18.46 15.77
C ALA A 365 -12.45 -16.95 15.91
N VAL A 366 -12.54 -16.46 17.15
CA VAL A 366 -12.32 -15.06 17.51
C VAL A 366 -11.32 -15.02 18.65
N ALA A 367 -10.32 -14.14 18.52
CA ALA A 367 -9.32 -13.90 19.55
C ALA A 367 -9.55 -12.51 20.17
N TYR A 368 -9.62 -12.47 21.50
CA TYR A 368 -9.71 -11.24 22.28
C TYR A 368 -8.43 -11.05 23.09
N LEU A 369 -7.88 -9.85 23.07
CA LEU A 369 -6.85 -9.45 24.02
C LEU A 369 -7.53 -8.92 25.29
N ARG A 370 -7.28 -9.57 26.42
CA ARG A 370 -7.69 -9.11 27.74
C ARG A 370 -6.46 -8.70 28.53
N HIS A 371 -6.42 -7.47 29.03
CA HIS A 371 -5.40 -7.01 29.96
C HIS A 371 -6.02 -6.38 31.19
N GLN A 372 -5.27 -6.39 32.30
CA GLN A 372 -5.66 -5.74 33.53
C GLN A 372 -4.81 -4.48 33.73
N LEU A 373 -5.50 -3.33 33.86
CA LEU A 373 -4.85 -2.06 34.18
C LEU A 373 -4.44 -2.08 35.66
N ALA A 374 -3.24 -1.60 35.96
CA ALA A 374 -2.86 -1.32 37.34
C ALA A 374 -3.81 -0.25 37.90
N ILE A 375 -4.44 -0.50 39.05
CA ILE A 375 -5.25 0.51 39.72
C ILE A 375 -4.28 1.59 40.18
N THR A 376 -4.26 2.73 39.49
CA THR A 376 -3.67 3.95 40.02
C THR A 376 -4.61 4.45 41.11
N SER A 377 -4.29 4.15 42.37
CA SER A 377 -4.90 4.82 43.52
C SER A 377 -4.55 6.30 43.43
N SER A 378 -5.54 7.09 43.01
CA SER A 378 -5.53 8.57 42.97
C SER A 378 -5.49 9.17 44.35
#